data_AF-A0A836LDJ0-F1
#
_entry.id   AF-A0A836LDJ0-F1
#
_cell.length_a   1.000
_cell.length_b   1.000
_cell.length_c   1.000
_cell.angle_alpha   90.00
_cell.angle_beta   90.00
_cell.angle_gamma   90.00
#
_symmetry.space_group_name_H-M   'P 1'
#
loop_
_entity.id
_entity.type
_entity.pdbx_description
1 polymer ?
#
loop_
_entity_poly.entity_id
_entity_poly.type
_entity_poly.pdbx_seq_one_letter_code
_entity_poly.pdbx_strand_id
1 'polypeptide(L)'
;MEFLDIEQQLRLREAEKMQRRGAEASQPLSYLHLEYYAAASDAIILFGGICAVTGVFLLVSAFLTKTRMANVVRVSFQSSGVSLIPKWTNPPLFSVCMAIWMWILGMQTVCNVLQEVAQQHHRAVKEANAAALVDLSLLHRIHVGTVNPHSIWGLSKEITMQYPPLLQWIMTPTAILLSTQYAGMLCIWCYMLFSGKPLEAGAAAAALVFFPAFYEALLLNGNEPERLPVWITLSNFILSLISLWSFGAPLVRREYREAVRMLQGQAVEALVKDRPELREIRARCGAPGRGASKMRKRI
;
A
#
# COMPACT_ATOMS: atom_id res chain seq x y z
N MET A 1 10.02 21.66 -50.10
CA MET A 1 10.93 20.65 -49.50
C MET A 1 12.34 21.17 -49.72
N GLU A 2 12.86 21.96 -48.79
CA GLU A 2 14.27 22.35 -48.82
C GLU A 2 15.12 21.11 -48.53
N PHE A 3 16.04 20.81 -49.44
CA PHE A 3 17.10 19.85 -49.19
C PHE A 3 17.87 20.36 -47.98
N LEU A 4 17.70 19.71 -46.82
CA LEU A 4 18.63 19.93 -45.71
C LEU A 4 20.03 19.68 -46.26
N ASP A 5 20.89 20.66 -46.07
CA ASP A 5 22.29 20.64 -46.48
C ASP A 5 22.90 19.30 -46.02
N ILE A 6 23.58 18.60 -46.92
CA ILE A 6 24.06 17.22 -46.70
C ILE A 6 24.91 17.16 -45.42
N GLU A 7 25.60 18.26 -45.11
CA GLU A 7 26.37 18.47 -43.89
C GLU A 7 25.52 18.44 -42.61
N GLN A 8 24.32 19.03 -42.62
CA GLN A 8 23.40 18.98 -41.48
C GLN A 8 22.84 17.57 -41.24
N GLN A 9 22.53 16.84 -42.32
CA GLN A 9 22.09 15.44 -42.19
C GLN A 9 23.19 14.54 -41.64
N LEU A 10 24.45 14.78 -42.03
CA LEU A 10 25.60 14.03 -41.52
C LEU A 10 25.82 14.31 -40.03
N ARG A 11 25.74 15.59 -39.61
CA ARG A 11 25.84 15.99 -38.20
C ARG A 11 24.72 15.40 -37.34
N LEU A 12 23.48 15.36 -37.84
CA LEU A 12 22.37 14.71 -37.13
C LEU A 12 22.61 13.20 -36.95
N ARG A 13 23.15 12.54 -37.98
CA ARG A 13 23.48 11.10 -37.91
C ARG A 13 24.63 10.80 -36.96
N GLU A 14 25.63 11.65 -36.91
CA GLU A 14 26.76 11.51 -35.98
C GLU A 14 26.33 11.79 -34.53
N ALA A 15 25.49 12.80 -34.31
CA ALA A 15 24.85 13.06 -33.03
C ALA A 15 23.99 11.87 -32.59
N GLU A 16 23.18 11.29 -33.49
CA GLU A 16 22.36 10.12 -33.18
C GLU A 16 23.23 8.88 -32.88
N LYS A 17 24.35 8.68 -33.59
CA LYS A 17 25.30 7.59 -33.31
C LYS A 17 26.05 7.79 -31.98
N MET A 18 26.47 9.01 -31.67
CA MET A 18 27.08 9.36 -30.38
C MET A 18 26.08 9.18 -29.23
N GLN A 19 24.81 9.56 -29.45
CA GLN A 19 23.73 9.37 -28.48
C GLN A 19 23.41 7.89 -28.28
N ARG A 20 23.37 7.08 -29.35
CA ARG A 20 23.23 5.62 -29.25
C ARG A 20 24.41 4.99 -28.53
N ARG A 21 25.64 5.37 -28.82
CA ARG A 21 26.83 4.89 -28.09
C ARG A 21 26.83 5.33 -26.63
N GLY A 22 26.36 6.54 -26.32
CA GLY A 22 26.18 7.02 -24.94
C GLY A 22 25.08 6.27 -24.19
N ALA A 23 24.02 5.86 -24.88
CA ALA A 23 22.94 5.03 -24.35
C ALA A 23 23.31 3.53 -24.25
N GLU A 24 24.20 3.04 -25.12
CA GLU A 24 24.77 1.69 -25.05
C GLU A 24 25.89 1.60 -23.99
N ALA A 25 26.59 2.71 -23.70
CA ALA A 25 27.61 2.82 -22.67
C ALA A 25 27.05 3.17 -21.28
N SER A 26 25.75 3.49 -21.15
CA SER A 26 25.11 3.57 -19.83
C SER A 26 25.00 2.15 -19.28
N GLN A 27 25.77 1.87 -18.22
CA GLN A 27 25.69 0.59 -17.52
C GLN A 27 24.23 0.32 -17.10
N PRO A 28 23.80 -0.96 -17.11
CA PRO A 28 22.45 -1.31 -16.66
C PRO A 28 22.25 -0.75 -15.26
N LEU A 29 21.16 0.00 -15.08
CA LEU A 29 20.83 0.69 -13.83
C LEU A 29 20.65 -0.35 -12.71
N SER A 30 21.69 -0.61 -11.90
CA SER A 30 21.56 -1.44 -10.70
C SER A 30 21.24 -0.54 -9.52
N TYR A 31 20.21 -0.91 -8.75
CA TYR A 31 19.74 -0.12 -7.61
C TYR A 31 20.49 -0.51 -6.33
N LEU A 32 21.12 -1.68 -6.30
CA LEU A 32 21.86 -2.23 -5.15
C LEU A 32 23.35 -1.86 -5.14
N HIS A 33 23.69 -0.61 -5.46
CA HIS A 33 25.07 -0.13 -5.28
C HIS A 33 25.34 0.33 -3.85
N LEU A 34 26.49 -0.08 -3.30
CA LEU A 34 26.94 0.28 -1.94
C LEU A 34 26.97 1.80 -1.72
N GLU A 35 27.22 2.55 -2.78
CA GLU A 35 27.32 4.00 -2.74
C GLU A 35 25.95 4.69 -2.63
N TYR A 36 24.90 4.14 -3.26
CA TYR A 36 23.53 4.59 -3.03
C TYR A 36 23.08 4.28 -1.59
N TYR A 37 23.53 3.15 -1.05
CA TYR A 37 23.29 2.82 0.35
C TYR A 37 23.99 3.80 1.30
N ALA A 38 25.24 4.17 1.02
CA ALA A 38 25.96 5.16 1.83
C ALA A 38 25.26 6.54 1.79
N ALA A 39 24.81 6.95 0.59
CA ALA A 39 24.10 8.20 0.37
C ALA A 39 22.73 8.30 1.08
N ALA A 40 21.97 7.21 1.12
CA ALA A 40 20.65 7.16 1.78
C ALA A 40 20.69 6.51 3.17
N SER A 41 21.87 6.32 3.75
CA SER A 41 22.04 5.57 4.99
C SER A 41 21.16 6.08 6.13
N ASP A 42 21.06 7.40 6.32
CA ASP A 42 20.23 8.00 7.36
C ASP A 42 18.73 7.68 7.17
N ALA A 43 18.22 7.77 5.93
CA ALA A 43 16.83 7.45 5.61
C ALA A 43 16.54 5.94 5.77
N ILE A 44 17.48 5.10 5.33
CA ILE A 44 17.39 3.63 5.46
C ILE A 44 17.39 3.23 6.93
N ILE A 45 18.28 3.81 7.75
CA ILE A 45 18.36 3.55 9.19
C ILE A 45 17.07 3.98 9.87
N LEU A 46 16.52 5.15 9.51
CA LEU A 46 15.28 5.63 10.11
C LEU A 46 14.07 4.76 9.73
N PHE A 47 13.79 4.60 8.44
CA PHE A 47 12.60 3.88 7.97
C PHE A 47 12.71 2.37 8.21
N GLY A 48 13.84 1.77 7.83
CA GLY A 48 14.10 0.35 8.07
C GLY A 48 14.27 0.02 9.55
N GLY A 49 14.91 0.90 10.32
CA GLY A 49 15.11 0.72 11.75
C GLY A 49 13.82 0.75 12.55
N ILE A 50 12.88 1.66 12.25
CA ILE A 50 11.57 1.69 12.91
C ILE A 50 10.83 0.37 12.65
N CYS A 51 10.78 -0.11 11.41
CA CYS A 51 10.16 -1.39 11.07
C CYS A 51 10.85 -2.57 11.79
N ALA A 52 12.17 -2.58 11.85
CA ALA A 52 12.93 -3.63 12.53
C ALA A 52 12.64 -3.65 14.05
N VAL A 53 12.73 -2.50 14.72
CA VAL A 53 12.47 -2.36 16.17
C VAL A 53 11.04 -2.77 16.49
N THR A 54 10.06 -2.32 15.70
CA THR A 54 8.66 -2.69 15.89
C THR A 54 8.46 -4.19 15.65
N GLY A 55 9.08 -4.78 14.63
CA GLY A 55 9.06 -6.23 14.40
C GLY A 55 9.60 -7.03 15.59
N VAL A 56 10.70 -6.57 16.22
CA VAL A 56 11.23 -7.19 17.44
C VAL A 56 10.23 -7.06 18.60
N PHE A 57 9.60 -5.89 18.78
CA PHE A 57 8.56 -5.69 19.79
C PHE A 57 7.37 -6.65 19.59
N LEU A 58 6.94 -6.84 18.34
CA LEU A 58 5.88 -7.79 17.98
C LEU A 58 6.28 -9.23 18.28
N LEU A 59 7.54 -9.62 18.06
CA LEU A 59 8.05 -10.94 18.45
C LEU A 59 8.07 -11.12 19.98
N VAL A 60 8.61 -10.14 20.70
CA VAL A 60 8.67 -10.17 22.18
C VAL A 60 7.26 -10.28 22.77
N SER A 61 6.29 -9.53 22.24
CA SER A 61 4.90 -9.63 22.67
C SER A 61 4.27 -11.01 22.40
N ALA A 62 4.66 -11.69 21.31
CA ALA A 62 4.24 -13.05 21.01
C ALA A 62 4.73 -14.05 22.08
N PHE A 63 5.96 -13.88 22.56
CA PHE A 63 6.50 -14.70 23.65
C PHE A 63 5.84 -14.40 25.00
N LEU A 64 5.57 -13.12 25.29
CA LEU A 64 4.92 -12.71 26.54
C LEU A 64 3.46 -13.16 26.62
N THR A 65 2.69 -13.07 25.53
CA THR A 65 1.27 -13.47 25.49
C THR A 65 1.07 -14.96 25.75
N LYS A 66 2.07 -15.81 25.49
CA LYS A 66 2.06 -17.25 25.77
C LYS A 66 1.89 -17.60 27.27
N THR A 67 2.21 -16.68 28.19
CA THR A 67 2.38 -16.99 29.62
C THR A 67 1.18 -16.66 30.53
N ARG A 68 0.31 -15.70 30.18
CA ARG A 68 -0.84 -15.32 31.03
C ARG A 68 -2.06 -14.74 30.28
N MET A 69 -1.85 -13.99 29.21
CA MET A 69 -2.91 -13.29 28.46
C MET A 69 -3.62 -14.17 27.42
N ALA A 70 -3.00 -15.24 26.94
CA ALA A 70 -3.55 -16.09 25.88
C ALA A 70 -4.93 -16.65 26.21
N ASN A 71 -5.21 -17.03 27.47
CA ASN A 71 -6.52 -17.58 27.84
C ASN A 71 -7.62 -16.52 27.88
N VAL A 72 -7.34 -15.31 28.39
CA VAL A 72 -8.31 -14.21 28.43
C VAL A 72 -8.64 -13.72 27.02
N VAL A 73 -7.60 -13.54 26.19
CA VAL A 73 -7.72 -13.11 24.80
C VAL A 73 -8.46 -14.18 23.99
N ARG A 74 -8.14 -15.48 24.15
CA ARG A 74 -8.81 -16.58 23.43
C ARG A 74 -10.30 -16.69 23.74
N VAL A 75 -10.71 -16.54 25.01
CA VAL A 75 -12.13 -16.56 25.40
C VAL A 75 -12.87 -15.37 24.81
N SER A 76 -12.26 -14.18 24.83
CA SER A 76 -12.82 -12.98 24.19
C SER A 76 -12.97 -13.16 22.67
N PHE A 77 -11.97 -13.73 22.00
CA PHE A 77 -11.99 -14.02 20.57
C PHE A 77 -13.01 -15.07 20.13
N GLN A 78 -13.17 -16.15 20.90
CA GLN A 78 -14.17 -17.17 20.60
C GLN A 78 -15.60 -16.63 20.75
N SER A 79 -15.82 -15.73 21.71
CA SER A 79 -17.12 -15.08 21.91
C SER A 79 -17.47 -14.04 20.84
N SER A 80 -16.47 -13.46 20.17
CA SER A 80 -16.70 -12.34 19.26
C SER A 80 -17.19 -12.80 17.88
N GLY A 81 -16.74 -13.94 17.36
CA GLY A 81 -17.20 -14.45 16.04
C GLY A 81 -16.87 -13.53 14.85
N VAL A 82 -15.93 -12.60 15.06
CA VAL A 82 -15.73 -11.38 14.26
C VAL A 82 -14.65 -11.51 13.17
N SER A 83 -13.92 -12.61 13.08
CA SER A 83 -12.98 -12.81 11.98
C SER A 83 -12.88 -14.28 11.57
N LEU A 84 -12.50 -14.54 10.32
CA LEU A 84 -12.16 -15.89 9.84
C LEU A 84 -10.82 -16.37 10.41
N ILE A 85 -9.93 -15.43 10.75
CA ILE A 85 -8.59 -15.65 11.30
C ILE A 85 -8.58 -16.33 12.69
N PRO A 86 -9.37 -15.89 13.70
CA PRO A 86 -9.33 -16.46 15.06
C PRO A 86 -9.88 -17.88 15.18
N LYS A 87 -10.52 -18.45 14.14
CA LYS A 87 -10.85 -19.87 14.14
C LYS A 87 -9.62 -20.77 13.93
N TRP A 88 -8.57 -20.25 13.29
CA TRP A 88 -7.41 -21.04 12.87
C TRP A 88 -6.07 -20.54 13.42
N THR A 89 -6.01 -19.33 13.99
CA THR A 89 -4.74 -18.73 14.44
C THR A 89 -4.72 -18.43 15.93
N ASN A 90 -3.64 -18.86 16.57
CA ASN A 90 -3.32 -18.49 17.94
C ASN A 90 -2.82 -17.02 17.97
N PRO A 91 -3.20 -16.21 18.98
CA PRO A 91 -2.68 -14.84 19.16
C PRO A 91 -1.15 -14.70 19.02
N PRO A 92 -0.30 -15.60 19.57
CA PRO A 92 1.14 -15.51 19.35
C PRO A 92 1.56 -15.73 17.90
N LEU A 93 0.92 -16.67 17.17
CA LEU A 93 1.22 -16.90 15.75
C LEU A 93 0.88 -15.67 14.90
N PHE A 94 -0.23 -14.99 15.23
CA PHE A 94 -0.60 -13.75 14.58
C PHE A 94 0.47 -12.65 14.80
N SER A 95 0.98 -12.51 16.02
CA SER A 95 2.03 -11.53 16.33
C SER A 95 3.35 -11.85 15.63
N VAL A 96 3.72 -13.14 15.50
CA VAL A 96 4.89 -13.55 14.70
C VAL A 96 4.67 -13.22 13.22
N CYS A 97 3.49 -13.47 12.67
CA CYS A 97 3.16 -13.13 11.28
C CYS A 97 3.26 -11.61 11.04
N MET A 98 2.71 -10.80 11.95
CA MET A 98 2.83 -9.34 11.89
C MET A 98 4.27 -8.86 11.98
N ALA A 99 5.13 -9.53 12.77
CA ALA A 99 6.55 -9.20 12.84
C ALA A 99 7.28 -9.47 11.51
N ILE A 100 7.04 -10.64 10.90
CA ILE A 100 7.60 -10.98 9.59
C ILE A 100 7.12 -9.98 8.55
N TRP A 101 5.82 -9.65 8.55
CA TRP A 101 5.26 -8.68 7.64
C TRP A 101 5.88 -7.29 7.84
N MET A 102 6.13 -6.89 9.09
CA MET A 102 6.79 -5.61 9.41
C MET A 102 8.22 -5.55 8.88
N TRP A 103 8.95 -6.67 8.91
CA TRP A 103 10.28 -6.76 8.30
C TRP A 103 10.23 -6.71 6.78
N ILE A 104 9.24 -7.35 6.15
CA ILE A 104 9.01 -7.24 4.70
C ILE A 104 8.75 -5.79 4.31
N LEU A 105 7.89 -5.08 5.06
CA LEU A 105 7.63 -3.65 4.86
C LEU A 105 8.92 -2.83 4.98
N GLY A 106 9.73 -3.09 6.02
CA GLY A 106 11.04 -2.45 6.19
C GLY A 106 11.94 -2.68 4.98
N MET A 107 12.11 -3.92 4.54
CA MET A 107 12.93 -4.25 3.36
C MET A 107 12.40 -3.57 2.09
N GLN A 108 11.08 -3.53 1.90
CA GLN A 108 10.47 -2.84 0.77
C GLN A 108 10.82 -1.35 0.78
N THR A 109 10.76 -0.69 1.94
CA THR A 109 11.06 0.73 2.05
C THR A 109 12.53 1.02 1.74
N VAL A 110 13.45 0.15 2.16
CA VAL A 110 14.86 0.25 1.79
C VAL A 110 15.03 0.15 0.27
N CYS A 111 14.37 -0.82 -0.37
CA CYS A 111 14.39 -0.94 -1.83
C CYS A 111 13.81 0.30 -2.53
N ASN A 112 12.68 0.84 -2.06
CA ASN A 112 12.08 2.05 -2.62
C ASN A 112 13.01 3.26 -2.49
N VAL A 113 13.64 3.46 -1.32
CA VAL A 113 14.59 4.55 -1.10
C VAL A 113 15.80 4.41 -2.03
N LEU A 114 16.37 3.21 -2.15
CA LEU A 114 17.49 2.96 -3.08
C LEU A 114 17.10 3.20 -4.53
N GLN A 115 15.87 2.82 -4.92
CA GLN A 115 15.35 3.06 -6.26
C GLN A 115 15.18 4.57 -6.52
N GLU A 116 14.64 5.34 -5.56
CA GLU A 116 14.53 6.80 -5.70
C GLU A 116 15.90 7.47 -5.83
N VAL A 117 16.88 7.07 -5.00
CA VAL A 117 18.26 7.56 -5.06
C VAL A 117 18.91 7.28 -6.41
N ALA A 118 18.76 6.05 -6.91
CA ALA A 118 19.31 5.64 -8.19
C ALA A 118 18.64 6.38 -9.36
N GLN A 119 17.33 6.59 -9.31
CA GLN A 119 16.59 7.37 -10.31
C GLN A 119 17.00 8.85 -10.29
N GLN A 120 17.18 9.45 -9.11
CA GLN A 120 17.68 10.82 -8.98
C GLN A 120 19.08 10.95 -9.56
N HIS A 121 19.98 10.02 -9.23
CA HIS A 121 21.33 9.99 -9.77
C HIS A 121 21.31 9.86 -11.31
N HIS A 122 20.49 8.95 -11.85
CA HIS A 122 20.38 8.77 -13.29
C HIS A 122 19.87 10.04 -14.01
N ARG A 123 18.92 10.76 -13.42
CA ARG A 123 18.43 12.05 -13.95
C ARG A 123 19.53 13.11 -13.93
N ALA A 124 20.25 13.23 -12.81
CA ALA A 124 21.35 14.19 -12.67
C ALA A 124 22.47 13.92 -13.69
N VAL A 125 22.86 12.66 -13.89
CA VAL A 125 23.85 12.27 -14.90
C VAL A 125 23.35 12.58 -16.31
N LYS A 126 22.07 12.33 -16.60
CA LYS A 126 21.48 12.64 -17.91
C LYS A 126 21.47 14.14 -18.19
N GLU A 127 21.14 14.96 -17.20
CA GLU A 127 21.16 16.42 -17.29
C GLU A 127 22.58 16.96 -17.46
N ALA A 128 23.54 16.46 -16.68
CA ALA A 128 24.95 16.85 -16.81
C ALA A 128 25.52 16.49 -18.20
N ASN A 129 25.21 15.29 -18.70
CA ASN A 129 25.61 14.87 -20.04
C ASN A 129 24.95 15.70 -21.14
N ALA A 130 23.66 16.06 -20.98
CA ALA A 130 22.97 16.94 -21.91
C ALA A 130 23.57 18.35 -21.92
N ALA A 131 23.88 18.91 -20.74
CA ALA A 131 24.56 20.19 -20.61
C ALA A 131 25.96 20.17 -21.24
N ALA A 132 26.75 19.13 -20.98
CA ALA A 132 28.07 18.95 -21.58
C ALA A 132 28.01 18.80 -23.10
N LEU A 133 26.98 18.13 -23.65
CA LEU A 133 26.76 18.03 -25.10
C LEU A 133 26.40 19.39 -25.72
N VAL A 134 25.59 20.19 -25.04
CA VAL A 134 25.28 21.57 -25.47
C VAL A 134 26.53 22.43 -25.46
N ASP A 135 27.36 22.32 -24.42
CA ASP A 135 28.60 23.08 -24.30
C ASP A 135 29.65 22.65 -25.33
N LEU A 136 29.77 21.34 -25.60
CA LEU A 136 30.57 20.81 -26.71
C LEU A 136 30.04 21.28 -28.07
N SER A 137 28.72 21.38 -28.26
CA SER A 137 28.13 21.89 -29.51
C SER A 137 28.42 23.39 -29.72
N LEU A 138 28.53 24.16 -28.64
CA LEU A 138 28.98 25.55 -28.65
C LEU A 138 30.49 25.65 -28.93
N LEU A 139 31.29 24.77 -28.35
CA LEU A 139 32.74 24.67 -28.59
C LEU A 139 33.08 24.14 -29.99
N HIS A 140 32.27 23.29 -30.61
CA HIS A 140 32.50 22.80 -31.98
C HIS A 140 32.34 23.88 -33.07
N ARG A 141 31.95 25.10 -32.69
CA ARG A 141 32.08 26.31 -33.52
C ARG A 141 33.55 26.77 -33.64
N ILE A 142 34.44 26.21 -32.83
CA ILE A 142 35.89 26.35 -32.85
C ILE A 142 36.45 24.94 -33.09
N HIS A 143 37.34 24.76 -34.08
CA HIS A 143 37.97 23.47 -34.36
C HIS A 143 38.77 23.00 -33.14
N VAL A 144 38.19 22.11 -32.33
CA VAL A 144 38.89 21.46 -31.21
C VAL A 144 38.93 19.96 -31.47
N GLY A 145 40.14 19.45 -31.65
CA GLY A 145 40.41 18.05 -31.89
C GLY A 145 39.94 17.17 -30.73
N THR A 146 39.38 16.01 -31.11
CA THR A 146 39.28 14.77 -30.34
C THR A 146 39.29 14.93 -28.81
N VAL A 147 38.27 15.58 -28.25
CA VAL A 147 37.95 15.41 -26.84
C VAL A 147 37.16 14.12 -26.73
N ASN A 148 37.78 13.10 -26.14
CA ASN A 148 37.18 11.79 -25.90
C ASN A 148 36.28 11.93 -24.66
N PRO A 149 34.94 12.03 -24.78
CA PRO A 149 34.08 12.23 -23.63
C PRO A 149 34.14 10.96 -22.78
N HIS A 150 34.95 10.98 -21.73
CA HIS A 150 34.83 9.99 -20.68
C HIS A 150 33.49 10.23 -20.02
N SER A 151 32.62 9.23 -20.10
CA SER A 151 31.32 9.29 -19.47
C SER A 151 31.55 9.46 -17.96
N ILE A 152 31.04 10.56 -17.40
CA ILE A 152 31.17 10.91 -15.99
C ILE A 152 30.21 10.00 -15.20
N TRP A 153 30.47 8.69 -15.23
CA TRP A 153 29.88 7.69 -14.34
C TRP A 153 30.77 7.48 -13.12
N GLY A 154 31.54 8.50 -12.77
CA GLY A 154 32.28 8.56 -11.52
C GLY A 154 31.30 8.77 -10.39
N LEU A 155 30.86 7.66 -9.80
CA LEU A 155 30.15 7.63 -8.53
C LEU A 155 31.16 8.11 -7.46
N SER A 156 31.23 9.43 -7.30
CA SER A 156 32.21 10.16 -6.47
C SER A 156 31.60 10.43 -5.09
N LYS A 157 32.45 10.56 -4.06
CA LYS A 157 32.06 11.03 -2.72
C LYS A 157 31.27 12.33 -2.73
N GLU A 158 31.39 13.17 -3.76
CA GLU A 158 30.59 14.39 -3.94
C GLU A 158 29.07 14.16 -4.05
N ILE A 159 28.63 12.97 -4.45
CA ILE A 159 27.18 12.68 -4.59
C ILE A 159 26.49 12.69 -3.23
N THR A 160 27.20 12.35 -2.14
CA THR A 160 26.64 12.44 -0.77
C THR A 160 26.21 13.86 -0.37
N MET A 161 26.77 14.91 -0.99
CA MET A 161 26.36 16.30 -0.75
C MET A 161 25.14 16.74 -1.58
N GLN A 162 24.76 15.99 -2.61
CA GLN A 162 23.61 16.30 -3.47
C GLN A 162 22.29 15.75 -2.95
N TYR A 163 22.32 14.84 -1.98
CA TYR A 163 21.10 14.19 -1.52
C TYR A 163 20.34 15.04 -0.49
N PRO A 164 19.00 15.03 -0.58
CA PRO A 164 18.18 15.89 0.24
C PRO A 164 18.31 15.53 1.72
N PRO A 165 18.31 16.52 2.63
CA PRO A 165 18.36 16.28 4.06
C PRO A 165 17.17 15.41 4.50
N LEU A 166 17.33 14.66 5.59
CA LEU A 166 16.33 13.73 6.13
C LEU A 166 14.91 14.32 6.22
N LEU A 167 14.80 15.62 6.51
CA LEU A 167 13.52 16.32 6.59
C LEU A 167 12.73 16.30 5.26
N GLN A 168 13.44 16.35 4.14
CA GLN A 168 12.83 16.32 2.80
C GLN A 168 12.46 14.89 2.40
N TRP A 169 13.15 13.86 2.93
CA TRP A 169 12.75 12.46 2.79
C TRP A 169 11.39 12.17 3.44
N ILE A 170 11.06 12.80 4.57
CA ILE A 170 9.76 12.63 5.23
C ILE A 170 8.59 13.12 4.35
N MET A 171 8.86 14.07 3.45
CA MET A 171 7.87 14.63 2.53
C MET A 171 7.75 13.83 1.22
N THR A 172 8.52 12.75 1.06
CA THR A 172 8.44 11.90 -0.14
C THR A 172 7.18 11.04 -0.14
N PRO A 173 6.66 10.69 -1.33
CA PRO A 173 5.58 9.71 -1.46
C PRO A 173 5.90 8.39 -0.75
N THR A 174 7.16 7.93 -0.78
CA THR A 174 7.59 6.70 -0.08
C THR A 174 7.36 6.78 1.42
N ALA A 175 7.71 7.90 2.06
CA ALA A 175 7.48 8.07 3.50
C ALA A 175 5.99 8.10 3.85
N ILE A 176 5.15 8.71 3.01
CA ILE A 176 3.68 8.73 3.19
C ILE A 176 3.10 7.32 3.05
N LEU A 177 3.50 6.59 1.99
CA LEU A 177 3.06 5.21 1.77
C LEU A 177 3.47 4.32 2.93
N LEU A 178 4.73 4.41 3.39
CA LEU A 178 5.23 3.69 4.54
C LEU A 178 4.44 4.02 5.80
N SER A 179 4.25 5.30 6.12
CA SER A 179 3.55 5.71 7.34
C SER A 179 2.11 5.21 7.37
N THR A 180 1.44 5.19 6.21
CA THR A 180 0.07 4.69 6.07
C THR A 180 0.01 3.17 6.26
N GLN A 181 0.92 2.42 5.63
CA GLN A 181 1.00 0.96 5.80
C GLN A 181 1.38 0.59 7.23
N TYR A 182 2.38 1.26 7.81
CA TYR A 182 2.83 1.06 9.18
C TYR A 182 1.71 1.32 10.19
N ALA A 183 1.00 2.45 10.05
CA ALA A 183 -0.13 2.78 10.91
C ALA A 183 -1.26 1.75 10.78
N GLY A 184 -1.60 1.35 9.55
CA GLY A 184 -2.59 0.31 9.29
C GLY A 184 -2.22 -1.02 9.95
N MET A 185 -0.96 -1.46 9.82
CA MET A 185 -0.46 -2.70 10.43
C MET A 185 -0.51 -2.65 11.97
N LEU A 186 -0.10 -1.55 12.58
CA LEU A 186 -0.21 -1.36 14.02
C LEU A 186 -1.67 -1.36 14.48
N CYS A 187 -2.56 -0.70 13.74
CA CYS A 187 -4.00 -0.71 14.02
C CYS A 187 -4.58 -2.13 13.96
N ILE A 188 -4.21 -2.93 12.96
CA ILE A 188 -4.63 -4.34 12.87
C ILE A 188 -4.09 -5.13 14.07
N TRP A 189 -2.83 -4.95 14.44
CA TRP A 189 -2.23 -5.65 15.58
C TRP A 189 -2.91 -5.28 16.91
N CYS A 190 -3.10 -3.99 17.17
CA CYS A 190 -3.83 -3.49 18.34
C CYS A 190 -5.28 -4.00 18.34
N TYR A 191 -5.97 -3.94 17.20
CA TYR A 191 -7.34 -4.44 17.05
C TYR A 191 -7.45 -5.92 17.45
N MET A 192 -6.47 -6.73 17.03
CA MET A 192 -6.41 -8.13 17.40
C MET A 192 -6.06 -8.33 18.88
N LEU A 193 -5.24 -7.48 19.51
CA LEU A 193 -4.95 -7.61 20.94
C LEU A 193 -6.13 -7.21 21.84
N PHE A 194 -6.89 -6.17 21.46
CA PHE A 194 -7.95 -5.58 22.29
C PHE A 194 -9.36 -6.05 21.91
N SER A 195 -9.53 -7.34 21.64
CA SER A 195 -10.83 -8.04 21.51
C SER A 195 -11.63 -7.80 20.23
N GLY A 196 -11.05 -7.14 19.22
CA GLY A 196 -11.57 -7.18 17.85
C GLY A 196 -13.02 -6.73 17.70
N LYS A 197 -13.43 -5.63 18.33
CA LYS A 197 -14.72 -4.97 18.06
C LYS A 197 -14.49 -3.45 18.01
N PRO A 198 -15.10 -2.71 17.06
CA PRO A 198 -16.03 -3.14 16.00
C PRO A 198 -15.34 -3.69 14.74
N LEU A 199 -16.01 -4.58 14.01
CA LEU A 199 -15.57 -5.19 12.73
C LEU A 199 -15.02 -4.17 11.71
N GLU A 200 -15.67 -3.02 11.64
CA GLU A 200 -15.35 -1.93 10.73
C GLU A 200 -13.94 -1.39 10.96
N ALA A 201 -13.47 -1.34 12.21
CA ALA A 201 -12.14 -0.85 12.54
C ALA A 201 -11.04 -1.75 11.97
N GLY A 202 -11.23 -3.07 12.04
CA GLY A 202 -10.31 -4.04 11.45
C GLY A 202 -10.28 -3.96 9.92
N ALA A 203 -11.46 -3.81 9.29
CA ALA A 203 -11.55 -3.66 7.84
C ALA A 203 -10.95 -2.33 7.35
N ALA A 204 -11.18 -1.21 8.06
CA ALA A 204 -10.59 0.08 7.76
C ALA A 204 -9.06 0.05 7.90
N ALA A 205 -8.55 -0.58 8.96
CA ALA A 205 -7.12 -0.76 9.15
C ALA A 205 -6.48 -1.62 8.04
N ALA A 206 -7.15 -2.71 7.62
CA ALA A 206 -6.70 -3.53 6.50
C ALA A 206 -6.72 -2.76 5.16
N ALA A 207 -7.72 -1.90 4.94
CA ALA A 207 -7.78 -1.04 3.78
C ALA A 207 -6.63 -0.02 3.75
N LEU A 208 -6.27 0.56 4.90
CA LEU A 208 -5.13 1.47 5.04
C LEU A 208 -3.79 0.81 4.65
N VAL A 209 -3.63 -0.49 4.88
CA VAL A 209 -2.43 -1.23 4.43
C VAL A 209 -2.54 -1.61 2.96
N PHE A 210 -3.72 -2.03 2.51
CA PHE A 210 -3.95 -2.51 1.16
C PHE A 210 -3.78 -1.44 0.09
N PHE A 211 -4.36 -0.24 0.25
CA PHE A 211 -4.33 0.77 -0.82
C PHE A 211 -2.91 1.23 -1.19
N PRO A 212 -2.03 1.55 -0.21
CA PRO A 212 -0.63 1.83 -0.52
C PRO A 212 0.10 0.66 -1.19
N ALA A 213 -0.10 -0.57 -0.69
CA ALA A 213 0.57 -1.75 -1.26
C ALA A 213 0.07 -2.06 -2.69
N PHE A 214 -1.22 -1.82 -2.96
CA PHE A 214 -1.80 -1.91 -4.30
C PHE A 214 -1.23 -0.83 -5.22
N TYR A 215 -1.12 0.41 -4.74
CA TYR A 215 -0.52 1.51 -5.49
C TYR A 215 0.93 1.20 -5.89
N GLU A 216 1.74 0.72 -4.94
CA GLU A 216 3.13 0.32 -5.21
C GLU A 216 3.22 -0.86 -6.18
N ALA A 217 2.32 -1.83 -6.08
CA ALA A 217 2.25 -2.94 -7.02
C ALA A 217 1.88 -2.49 -8.45
N LEU A 218 1.05 -1.45 -8.60
CA LEU A 218 0.71 -0.87 -9.90
C LEU A 218 1.87 -0.08 -10.53
N LEU A 219 2.78 0.45 -9.71
CA LEU A 219 3.97 1.17 -10.19
C LEU A 219 5.04 0.22 -10.77
N LEU A 220 4.92 -1.09 -10.56
CA LEU A 220 5.84 -2.07 -11.11
C LEU A 220 5.71 -2.13 -12.63
N ASN A 221 6.75 -1.69 -13.34
CA ASN A 221 6.74 -1.54 -14.79
C ASN A 221 7.06 -2.84 -15.56
N GLY A 222 7.37 -3.93 -14.85
CA GLY A 222 7.72 -5.25 -15.43
C GLY A 222 9.11 -5.33 -16.07
N ASN A 223 9.75 -4.20 -16.38
CA ASN A 223 11.11 -4.10 -16.91
C ASN A 223 12.11 -3.62 -15.85
N GLU A 224 11.89 -3.99 -14.58
CA GLU A 224 12.83 -3.64 -13.52
C GLU A 224 14.15 -4.42 -13.69
N PRO A 225 15.31 -3.75 -13.56
CA PRO A 225 16.62 -4.37 -13.71
C PRO A 225 16.89 -5.45 -12.66
N GLU A 226 16.25 -5.36 -11.50
CA GLU A 226 16.42 -6.30 -10.39
C GLU A 226 15.08 -6.92 -9.98
N ARG A 227 15.09 -8.25 -9.79
CA ARG A 227 13.87 -9.00 -9.42
C ARG A 227 13.55 -8.93 -7.93
N LEU A 228 14.54 -8.70 -7.07
CA LEU A 228 14.34 -8.76 -5.62
C LEU A 228 13.35 -7.69 -5.10
N PRO A 229 13.45 -6.40 -5.48
CA PRO A 229 12.44 -5.40 -5.11
C PRO A 229 11.03 -5.78 -5.55
N VAL A 230 10.91 -6.32 -6.78
CA VAL A 230 9.64 -6.78 -7.34
C VAL A 230 9.01 -7.88 -6.48
N TRP A 231 9.79 -8.89 -6.09
CA TRP A 231 9.31 -9.97 -5.22
C TRP A 231 8.87 -9.47 -3.85
N ILE A 232 9.61 -8.52 -3.27
CA ILE A 232 9.29 -7.94 -1.96
C ILE A 232 7.96 -7.17 -2.04
N THR A 233 7.80 -6.28 -3.02
CA THR A 233 6.58 -5.50 -3.23
C THR A 233 5.37 -6.40 -3.51
N LEU A 234 5.53 -7.43 -4.36
CA LEU A 234 4.46 -8.41 -4.61
C LEU A 234 4.10 -9.22 -3.36
N SER A 235 5.09 -9.61 -2.56
CA SER A 235 4.85 -10.33 -1.30
C SER A 235 4.05 -9.47 -0.32
N ASN A 236 4.44 -8.19 -0.17
CA ASN A 236 3.71 -7.24 0.67
C ASN A 236 2.27 -7.03 0.17
N PHE A 237 2.09 -6.89 -1.15
CA PHE A 237 0.77 -6.79 -1.77
C PHE A 237 -0.11 -8.02 -1.48
N ILE A 238 0.41 -9.23 -1.67
CA ILE A 238 -0.33 -10.48 -1.40
C ILE A 238 -0.73 -10.56 0.08
N LEU A 239 0.18 -10.24 1.00
CA LEU A 239 -0.12 -10.21 2.44
C LEU A 239 -1.22 -9.19 2.76
N SER A 240 -1.14 -7.99 2.17
CA SER A 240 -2.16 -6.95 2.34
C SER A 240 -3.53 -7.39 1.80
N LEU A 241 -3.58 -8.07 0.65
CA LEU A 241 -4.80 -8.58 0.05
C LEU A 241 -5.43 -9.69 0.91
N ILE A 242 -4.60 -10.62 1.40
CA ILE A 242 -5.06 -11.66 2.34
C ILE A 242 -5.63 -11.02 3.60
N SER A 243 -4.97 -9.98 4.13
CA SER A 243 -5.45 -9.26 5.31
C SER A 243 -6.81 -8.60 5.03
N LEU A 244 -6.95 -7.87 3.91
CA LEU A 244 -8.20 -7.22 3.53
C LEU A 244 -9.34 -8.22 3.36
N TRP A 245 -9.07 -9.33 2.69
CA TRP A 245 -10.06 -10.40 2.54
C TRP A 245 -10.48 -10.98 3.90
N SER A 246 -9.51 -11.22 4.78
CA SER A 246 -9.74 -11.86 6.08
C SER A 246 -10.59 -11.01 7.04
N PHE A 247 -10.48 -9.68 6.98
CA PHE A 247 -11.29 -8.74 7.76
C PHE A 247 -12.55 -8.28 7.03
N GLY A 248 -12.51 -8.18 5.69
CA GLY A 248 -13.63 -7.71 4.87
C GLY A 248 -14.72 -8.76 4.64
N ALA A 249 -14.36 -10.03 4.40
CA ALA A 249 -15.34 -11.09 4.14
C ALA A 249 -16.35 -11.30 5.30
N PRO A 250 -15.94 -11.29 6.59
CA PRO A 250 -16.88 -11.32 7.71
C PRO A 250 -17.86 -10.14 7.72
N LEU A 251 -17.39 -8.93 7.38
CA LEU A 251 -18.20 -7.72 7.34
C LEU A 251 -19.26 -7.81 6.23
N VAL A 252 -18.86 -8.15 5.01
CA VAL A 252 -19.78 -8.35 3.88
C VAL A 252 -20.81 -9.45 4.21
N ARG A 253 -20.39 -10.55 4.83
CA ARG A 253 -21.30 -11.65 5.22
C ARG A 253 -22.27 -11.25 6.34
N ARG A 254 -21.91 -10.30 7.19
CA ARG A 254 -22.80 -9.75 8.21
C ARG A 254 -23.87 -8.88 7.55
N GLU A 255 -23.46 -7.89 6.76
CA GLU A 255 -24.36 -6.99 6.04
C GLU A 255 -25.32 -7.76 5.13
N TYR A 256 -24.80 -8.75 4.39
CA TYR A 256 -25.63 -9.62 3.56
C TYR A 256 -26.70 -10.36 4.36
N ARG A 257 -26.37 -10.89 5.55
CA ARG A 257 -27.35 -11.58 6.41
C ARG A 257 -28.39 -10.62 6.99
N GLU A 258 -27.98 -9.41 7.34
CA GLU A 258 -28.90 -8.37 7.83
C GLU A 258 -29.85 -7.94 6.71
N ALA A 259 -29.34 -7.70 5.49
CA ALA A 259 -30.14 -7.40 4.31
C ALA A 259 -31.14 -8.52 3.96
N VAL A 260 -30.70 -9.79 3.96
CA VAL A 260 -31.59 -10.94 3.70
C VAL A 260 -32.68 -11.05 4.77
N ARG A 261 -32.38 -10.81 6.05
CA ARG A 261 -33.40 -10.81 7.12
C ARG A 261 -34.42 -9.70 6.93
N MET A 262 -33.98 -8.50 6.53
CA MET A 262 -34.89 -7.39 6.23
C MET A 262 -35.82 -7.72 5.06
N LEU A 263 -35.26 -8.29 3.97
CA LEU A 263 -36.06 -8.71 2.81
C LEU A 263 -37.06 -9.81 3.17
N GLN A 264 -36.66 -10.79 3.99
CA GLN A 264 -37.57 -11.84 4.46
C GLN A 264 -38.66 -11.29 5.37
N GLY A 265 -38.33 -10.36 6.28
CA GLY A 265 -39.30 -9.70 7.14
C GLY A 265 -40.36 -8.94 6.33
N GLN A 266 -39.93 -8.16 5.35
CA GLN A 266 -40.83 -7.43 4.45
C GLN A 266 -41.66 -8.36 3.55
N ALA A 267 -41.06 -9.45 3.06
CA ALA A 267 -41.78 -10.43 2.26
C ALA A 267 -42.85 -11.15 3.08
N VAL A 268 -42.56 -11.51 4.33
CA VAL A 268 -43.53 -12.10 5.27
C VAL A 268 -44.62 -11.10 5.62
N GLU A 269 -44.29 -9.84 5.88
CA GLU A 269 -45.28 -8.79 6.16
C GLU A 269 -46.21 -8.54 4.96
N ALA A 270 -45.67 -8.52 3.74
CA ALA A 270 -46.45 -8.43 2.50
C ALA A 270 -47.35 -9.66 2.30
N LEU A 271 -46.83 -10.88 2.50
CA LEU A 271 -47.59 -12.13 2.42
C LEU A 271 -48.72 -12.20 3.47
N VAL A 272 -48.48 -11.72 4.68
CA VAL A 272 -49.48 -11.67 5.75
C VAL A 272 -50.56 -10.62 5.44
N LYS A 273 -50.19 -9.46 4.87
CA LYS A 273 -51.12 -8.41 4.44
C LYS A 273 -52.03 -8.85 3.28
N ASP A 274 -51.56 -9.74 2.43
CA ASP A 274 -52.32 -10.27 1.29
C ASP A 274 -53.15 -11.53 1.58
N ARG A 275 -53.11 -12.07 2.81
CA ARG A 275 -54.02 -13.17 3.17
C ARG A 275 -55.48 -12.69 3.17
N PRO A 276 -56.39 -13.36 2.43
CA PRO A 276 -57.80 -12.99 2.37
C PRO A 276 -58.48 -13.09 3.74
N GLU A 277 -58.06 -14.03 4.58
CA GLU A 277 -58.55 -14.23 5.96
C GLU A 277 -58.32 -12.98 6.83
N LEU A 278 -57.15 -12.34 6.70
CA LEU A 278 -56.81 -11.11 7.44
C LEU A 278 -57.50 -9.88 6.84
N ARG A 279 -57.75 -9.86 5.51
CA ARG A 279 -58.60 -8.85 4.88
C ARG A 279 -60.05 -8.96 5.35
N GLU A 280 -60.58 -10.17 5.54
CA GLU A 280 -61.93 -10.39 6.08
C GLU A 280 -62.03 -9.95 7.55
N ILE A 281 -61.06 -10.31 8.40
CA ILE A 281 -61.04 -9.86 9.80
C ILE A 281 -60.93 -8.33 9.88
N ARG A 282 -60.09 -7.71 9.04
CA ARG A 282 -59.98 -6.24 8.97
C ARG A 282 -61.25 -5.57 8.42
N ALA A 283 -61.94 -6.20 7.45
CA ALA A 283 -63.22 -5.71 6.95
C ALA A 283 -64.33 -5.83 8.00
N ARG A 284 -64.31 -6.89 8.82
CA ARG A 284 -65.26 -7.10 9.93
C ARG A 284 -64.98 -6.18 11.13
N CYS A 285 -63.71 -5.92 11.47
CA CYS A 285 -63.34 -5.01 12.56
C CYS A 285 -63.28 -3.52 12.15
N GLY A 286 -63.19 -3.22 10.85
CA GLY A 286 -63.13 -1.87 10.30
C GLY A 286 -64.50 -1.26 9.96
N ALA A 287 -65.59 -2.01 10.08
CA ALA A 287 -66.93 -1.43 9.99
C ALA A 287 -67.20 -0.62 11.27
N PRO A 288 -67.35 0.72 11.20
CA PRO A 288 -67.83 1.47 12.35
C PRO A 288 -69.29 1.08 12.55
N GLY A 289 -69.52 0.13 13.45
CA GLY A 289 -70.82 -0.14 14.04
C GLY A 289 -71.29 1.08 14.81
N ARG A 290 -71.80 2.09 14.08
CA ARG A 290 -72.79 3.04 14.61
C ARG A 290 -74.00 2.22 15.04
N GLY A 291 -74.05 1.82 16.30
CA GLY A 291 -75.17 1.00 16.76
C GLY A 291 -75.08 0.48 18.19
N ALA A 292 -74.83 1.34 19.18
CA ALA A 292 -75.28 1.12 20.55
C ALA A 292 -75.29 2.49 21.26
N SER A 293 -76.37 3.26 21.08
CA SER A 293 -77.53 3.25 21.99
C SER A 293 -77.14 3.61 23.43
N LYS A 294 -77.52 4.84 23.79
CA LYS A 294 -77.67 5.34 25.16
C LYS A 294 -78.20 4.24 26.09
N MET A 295 -77.53 3.99 27.20
CA MET A 295 -78.25 3.63 28.42
C MET A 295 -77.66 4.34 29.64
N ARG A 296 -78.49 5.28 30.10
CA ARG A 296 -78.42 6.07 31.31
C ARG A 296 -78.91 5.21 32.49
N LYS A 297 -78.20 5.22 33.61
CA LYS A 297 -78.69 5.16 35.02
C LYS A 297 -77.45 5.29 35.93
N ARG A 298 -77.28 6.40 36.69
CA ARG A 298 -77.68 6.56 38.11
C ARG A 298 -77.38 5.27 38.90
N ILE A 299 -76.45 5.25 39.84
CA ILE A 299 -76.35 6.08 41.06
C ILE A 299 -74.92 6.58 41.27
#